data_AF-A0A2V9N7H5-F1
#
_entry.id   AF-A0A2V9N7H5-F1
#
_cell.length_a   1.000
_cell.length_b   1.000
_cell.length_c   1.000
_cell.angle_alpha   90.00
_cell.angle_beta   90.00
_cell.angle_gamma   90.00
#
_symmetry.space_group_name_H-M   'P 1'
#
loop_
_entity.id
_entity.type
_entity.pdbx_description
1 polymer ?
#
loop_
_entity_poly.entity_id
_entity_poly.type
_entity_poly.pdbx_seq_one_letter_code
_entity_poly.pdbx_strand_id
1 'polypeptide(L)'
;MASSIQSSSGTQQIIPSRQTERPEERAKSDLWIFREGRREVCGPAMVRGLVQRLASNASLLDCLIEAGELESALADANAPGASASAVLTDALASRLTAGNPASTDGLASLAEKIEAPERIGISPPEGFTYYALHPLDFARVVERIPESSETYAVIGIRSIGTTLSAVTVSALKSQGRTAARITVRPVGHPYARTTEFSPEQERWIAEQLSRSAEFLLVDEGPGRSGSTFLSVVEALECLCVPRERIIIVGSREFDPERLCAENAGTRWRGLHYLSTIPSVSTRFVDFSYLGGGDWRKYFLVQEHNWPESWTQTERLKFLSPDRQMFFKFEGMGPIGSEVRERAFALAAAGFSRNTFTKASCKSLIVGKDCPLLRIPRFGIPLRIKQRL
;
A
#
# COMPACT_ATOMS: atom_id res chain seq x y z
N MET A 1 -53.62 54.22 23.79
CA MET A 1 -53.37 53.40 22.58
C MET A 1 -52.04 53.88 22.01
N ALA A 2 -50.96 53.10 22.19
CA ALA A 2 -50.20 52.38 21.13
C ALA A 2 -49.52 53.35 20.13
N SER A 3 -48.24 53.28 19.74
CA SER A 3 -47.25 52.21 19.60
C SER A 3 -45.86 52.83 19.34
N SER A 4 -44.77 52.32 19.93
CA SER A 4 -43.70 51.49 19.32
C SER A 4 -42.44 52.24 18.88
N ILE A 5 -41.32 51.77 19.43
CA ILE A 5 -39.93 52.21 19.30
C ILE A 5 -39.25 51.44 18.17
N GLN A 6 -38.38 52.10 17.39
CA GLN A 6 -37.31 51.45 16.64
C GLN A 6 -35.98 52.19 16.85
N SER A 7 -34.99 51.48 17.35
CA SER A 7 -33.57 51.81 17.23
C SER A 7 -32.82 50.57 16.75
N SER A 8 -32.12 50.69 15.63
CA SER A 8 -31.26 49.64 15.08
C SER A 8 -29.79 50.03 15.26
N SER A 9 -29.13 49.35 16.20
CA SER A 9 -27.70 49.43 16.49
C SER A 9 -26.90 48.48 15.59
N GLY A 10 -25.71 48.93 15.18
CA GLY A 10 -24.79 48.20 14.32
C GLY A 10 -24.26 46.90 14.93
N THR A 11 -24.22 45.85 14.12
CA THR A 11 -23.71 44.54 14.48
C THR A 11 -22.18 44.53 14.33
N GLN A 12 -21.46 44.56 15.45
CA GLN A 12 -20.06 44.17 15.50
C GLN A 12 -19.95 42.64 15.31
N GLN A 13 -19.16 42.22 14.32
CA GLN A 13 -18.80 40.81 14.12
C GLN A 13 -17.93 40.32 15.27
N ILE A 14 -18.44 39.36 16.03
CA ILE A 14 -17.73 38.66 17.09
C ILE A 14 -16.81 37.61 16.44
N ILE A 15 -15.50 37.80 16.58
CA ILE A 15 -14.49 36.78 16.28
C ILE A 15 -14.71 35.62 17.26
N PRO A 16 -14.88 34.35 16.81
CA PRO A 16 -15.06 33.25 17.75
C PRO A 16 -13.75 33.04 18.53
N SER A 17 -13.82 33.23 19.84
CA SER A 17 -12.75 32.85 20.75
C SER A 17 -12.50 31.34 20.62
N ARG A 18 -11.22 30.95 20.54
CA ARG A 18 -10.80 29.55 20.70
C ARG A 18 -11.42 29.02 21.99
N GLN A 19 -12.47 28.22 21.87
CA GLN A 19 -12.96 27.43 22.99
C GLN A 19 -11.85 26.45 23.34
N THR A 20 -11.22 26.65 24.49
CA THR A 20 -10.40 25.66 25.15
C THR A 20 -11.33 24.51 25.54
N GLU A 21 -11.36 23.47 24.71
CA GLU A 21 -12.06 22.21 25.01
C GLU A 21 -11.57 21.65 26.35
N ARG A 22 -12.51 21.14 27.16
CA ARG A 22 -12.19 20.59 28.48
C ARG A 22 -11.33 19.32 28.31
N PRO A 23 -10.38 19.03 29.22
CA PRO A 23 -9.53 17.83 29.14
C PRO A 23 -10.33 16.52 29.00
N GLU A 24 -11.53 16.47 29.57
CA GLU A 24 -12.42 15.29 29.52
C GLU A 24 -13.07 15.04 28.13
N GLU A 25 -13.22 16.08 27.30
CA GLU A 25 -13.70 15.92 25.91
C GLU A 25 -12.58 15.46 24.97
N ARG A 26 -11.33 15.89 25.22
CA ARG A 26 -10.13 15.40 24.51
C ARG A 26 -9.92 13.89 24.68
N ALA A 27 -10.15 13.37 25.89
CA ALA A 27 -9.97 11.94 26.16
C ALA A 27 -11.00 11.04 25.43
N LYS A 28 -12.16 11.57 25.01
CA LYS A 28 -13.15 10.82 24.22
C LYS A 28 -12.81 10.72 22.73
N SER A 29 -11.89 11.55 22.23
CA SER A 29 -11.43 11.58 20.84
C SER A 29 -9.99 11.08 20.64
N ASP A 30 -9.30 10.70 21.73
CA ASP A 30 -7.98 10.05 21.69
C ASP A 30 -8.08 8.60 21.21
N LEU A 31 -8.50 8.41 19.95
CA LEU A 31 -8.33 7.15 19.26
C LEU A 31 -6.85 6.98 18.91
N TRP A 32 -6.20 6.07 19.63
CA TRP A 32 -4.85 5.64 19.31
C TRP A 32 -4.87 4.77 18.06
N ILE A 33 -4.60 5.37 16.91
CA ILE A 33 -4.47 4.65 15.64
C ILE A 33 -3.05 4.11 15.55
N PHE A 34 -2.88 2.80 15.77
CA PHE A 34 -1.60 2.10 15.62
C PHE A 34 -1.30 1.79 14.16
N ARG A 35 -1.10 2.85 13.37
CA ARG A 35 -0.79 2.76 11.95
C ARG A 35 0.16 3.86 11.53
N GLU A 36 1.12 3.51 10.68
CA GLU A 36 1.94 4.53 10.03
C GLU A 36 1.07 5.37 9.09
N GLY A 37 0.99 6.67 9.38
CA GLY A 37 0.25 7.63 8.59
C GLY A 37 1.14 8.33 7.56
N ARG A 38 0.55 9.31 6.86
CA ARG A 38 1.32 10.23 6.04
C ARG A 38 2.29 11.01 6.94
N ARG A 39 3.55 11.12 6.51
CA ARG A 39 4.59 11.90 7.20
C ARG A 39 5.38 12.75 6.23
N GLU A 40 5.88 13.87 6.70
CA GLU A 40 6.84 14.68 5.95
C GLU A 40 8.26 14.17 6.19
N VAL A 41 9.06 14.11 5.12
CA VAL A 41 10.47 13.73 5.17
C VAL A 41 11.31 14.69 4.34
N CYS A 42 12.64 14.67 4.56
CA CYS A 42 13.57 15.44 3.76
C CYS A 42 13.78 14.78 2.38
N GLY A 43 13.33 15.43 1.30
CA GLY A 43 13.40 14.88 -0.06
C GLY A 43 14.84 14.54 -0.50
N PRO A 44 15.80 15.49 -0.43
CA PRO A 44 17.19 15.21 -0.75
C PRO A 44 17.80 14.08 0.09
N ALA A 45 17.39 13.93 1.35
CA ALA A 45 17.87 12.84 2.20
C ALA A 45 17.32 11.48 1.74
N MET A 46 16.04 11.42 1.35
CA MET A 46 15.42 10.22 0.78
C MET A 46 16.12 9.79 -0.52
N VAL A 47 16.38 10.74 -1.43
CA VAL A 47 17.14 10.47 -2.68
C VAL A 47 18.53 9.93 -2.37
N ARG A 48 19.30 10.59 -1.49
CA ARG A 48 20.64 10.11 -1.09
C ARG A 48 20.60 8.72 -0.47
N GLY A 49 19.61 8.42 0.36
CA GLY A 49 19.43 7.09 0.95
C GLY A 49 19.20 6.01 -0.10
N LEU A 50 18.36 6.29 -1.10
CA LEU A 50 18.12 5.40 -2.23
C LEU A 50 19.37 5.20 -3.08
N VAL A 51 20.13 6.27 -3.40
CA VAL A 51 21.41 6.19 -4.12
C VAL A 51 22.40 5.28 -3.39
N GLN A 52 22.56 5.45 -2.07
CA GLN A 52 23.45 4.62 -1.25
C GLN A 52 23.03 3.14 -1.24
N ARG A 53 21.73 2.86 -1.18
CA ARG A 53 21.20 1.48 -1.26
C ARG A 53 21.44 0.84 -2.62
N LEU A 54 21.24 1.59 -3.70
CA LEU A 54 21.53 1.12 -5.06
C LEU A 54 23.03 0.83 -5.25
N ALA A 55 23.91 1.68 -4.71
CA ALA A 55 25.36 1.50 -4.78
C ALA A 55 25.88 0.34 -3.92
N SER A 56 25.17 -0.04 -2.85
CA SER A 56 25.53 -1.14 -1.94
C SER A 56 24.95 -2.50 -2.33
N ASN A 57 24.42 -2.64 -3.56
CA ASN A 57 23.75 -3.85 -4.04
C ASN A 57 22.64 -4.33 -3.09
N ALA A 58 21.86 -3.40 -2.53
CA ALA A 58 20.69 -3.72 -1.75
C ALA A 58 19.67 -4.54 -2.59
N SER A 59 18.69 -5.13 -1.91
CA SER A 59 17.61 -5.86 -2.57
C SER A 59 16.93 -4.98 -3.64
N LEU A 60 16.89 -5.42 -4.90
CA LEU A 60 16.18 -4.70 -5.97
C LEU A 60 14.71 -4.47 -5.62
N LEU A 61 14.06 -5.43 -4.95
CA LEU A 61 12.69 -5.29 -4.51
C LEU A 61 12.52 -4.14 -3.52
N ASP A 62 13.45 -4.01 -2.56
CA ASP A 62 13.37 -2.95 -1.56
C ASP A 62 13.64 -1.58 -2.19
N CYS A 63 14.60 -1.51 -3.13
CA CYS A 63 14.88 -0.30 -3.90
C CYS A 63 13.70 0.09 -4.80
N LEU A 64 13.02 -0.88 -5.42
CA LEU A 64 11.83 -0.65 -6.23
C LEU A 64 10.69 -0.06 -5.40
N ILE A 65 10.42 -0.64 -4.22
CA ILE A 65 9.36 -0.15 -3.31
C ILE A 65 9.65 1.29 -2.89
N GLU A 66 10.90 1.59 -2.54
CA GLU A 66 11.30 2.93 -2.16
C GLU A 66 11.24 3.92 -3.33
N ALA A 67 11.70 3.52 -4.52
CA ALA A 67 11.61 4.34 -5.72
C ALA A 67 10.15 4.67 -6.08
N GLY A 68 9.24 3.71 -5.94
CA GLY A 68 7.81 3.94 -6.16
C GLY A 68 7.17 4.86 -5.11
N GLU A 69 7.59 4.78 -3.84
CA GLU A 69 7.16 5.72 -2.80
C GLU A 69 7.66 7.15 -3.10
N LEU A 70 8.93 7.27 -3.49
CA LEU A 70 9.54 8.54 -3.91
C LEU A 70 8.82 9.13 -5.14
N GLU A 71 8.55 8.31 -6.15
CA GLU A 71 7.80 8.72 -7.34
C GLU A 71 6.42 9.26 -6.96
N SER A 72 5.69 8.52 -6.10
CA SER A 72 4.37 8.95 -5.63
C SER A 72 4.45 10.30 -4.91
N ALA A 73 5.45 10.47 -4.04
CA ALA A 73 5.59 11.69 -3.24
C ALA A 73 5.98 12.90 -4.11
N LEU A 74 6.89 12.73 -5.07
CA LEU A 74 7.29 13.78 -6.00
C LEU A 74 6.15 14.15 -6.95
N ALA A 75 5.40 13.17 -7.45
CA ALA A 75 4.22 13.42 -8.28
C ALA A 75 3.09 14.09 -7.49
N ASP A 76 2.91 13.77 -6.20
CA ASP A 76 1.92 14.43 -5.33
C ASP A 76 2.33 15.89 -5.04
N ALA A 77 3.63 16.17 -5.00
CA ALA A 77 4.19 17.52 -4.81
C ALA A 77 4.34 18.32 -6.12
N ASN A 78 4.01 17.74 -7.27
CA ASN A 78 4.29 18.29 -8.60
C ASN A 78 5.76 18.74 -8.76
N ALA A 79 6.69 17.93 -8.23
CA ALA A 79 8.11 18.26 -8.18
C ALA A 79 8.81 18.00 -9.53
N PRO A 80 9.84 18.79 -9.90
CA PRO A 80 10.60 18.61 -11.15
C PRO A 80 11.20 17.20 -11.32
N GLY A 81 11.63 16.57 -10.22
CA GLY A 81 12.19 15.22 -10.24
C GLY A 81 11.19 14.08 -10.44
N ALA A 82 9.88 14.35 -10.54
CA ALA A 82 8.86 13.30 -10.66
C ALA A 82 9.09 12.40 -11.89
N SER A 83 9.40 13.00 -13.06
CA SER A 83 9.68 12.25 -14.29
C SER A 83 10.96 11.41 -14.19
N ALA A 84 12.02 11.97 -13.61
CA ALA A 84 13.27 11.24 -13.38
C ALA A 84 13.07 10.07 -12.40
N SER A 85 12.25 10.26 -11.36
CA SER A 85 11.88 9.21 -10.43
C SER A 85 11.09 8.09 -11.10
N ALA A 86 10.15 8.42 -12.00
CA ALA A 86 9.40 7.41 -12.75
C ALA A 86 10.30 6.54 -13.64
N VAL A 87 11.30 7.15 -14.29
CA VAL A 87 12.32 6.42 -15.08
C VAL A 87 13.12 5.46 -14.20
N LEU A 88 13.50 5.86 -12.99
CA LEU A 88 14.18 4.97 -12.04
C LEU A 88 13.28 3.79 -11.61
N THR A 89 12.02 4.06 -11.26
CA THR A 89 11.05 3.01 -10.89
C THR A 89 10.88 2.00 -12.03
N ASP A 90 10.79 2.46 -13.28
CA ASP A 90 10.67 1.61 -14.47
C ASP A 90 11.91 0.76 -14.70
N ALA A 91 13.11 1.35 -14.55
CA ALA A 91 14.36 0.62 -14.68
C ALA A 91 14.49 -0.48 -13.61
N LEU A 92 14.12 -0.17 -12.36
CA LEU A 92 14.10 -1.15 -11.27
C LEU A 92 13.09 -2.28 -11.52
N ALA A 93 11.88 -1.93 -11.96
CA ALA A 93 10.85 -2.91 -12.31
C ALA A 93 11.32 -3.84 -13.45
N SER A 94 11.98 -3.28 -14.47
CA SER A 94 12.57 -4.03 -15.59
C SER A 94 13.61 -5.05 -15.16
N ARG A 95 14.54 -4.65 -14.29
CA ARG A 95 15.56 -5.58 -13.75
C ARG A 95 14.95 -6.67 -12.89
N LEU A 96 13.95 -6.32 -12.08
CA LEU A 96 13.27 -7.26 -11.20
C LEU A 96 12.48 -8.31 -12.00
N THR A 97 11.71 -7.91 -13.01
CA THR A 97 10.92 -8.85 -13.83
C THR A 97 11.78 -9.72 -14.73
N ALA A 98 12.92 -9.21 -15.21
CA ALA A 98 13.85 -9.98 -16.04
C ALA A 98 14.59 -11.09 -15.27
N GLY A 99 14.40 -11.20 -13.95
CA GLY A 99 15.12 -12.18 -13.15
C GLY A 99 16.63 -11.93 -13.10
N ASN A 100 17.07 -10.67 -13.31
CA ASN A 100 18.47 -10.27 -13.21
C ASN A 100 18.70 -9.44 -11.92
N PRO A 101 18.69 -10.08 -10.73
CA PRO A 101 18.72 -9.38 -9.44
C PRO A 101 20.09 -8.79 -9.07
N ALA A 102 21.14 -9.07 -9.85
CA ALA A 102 22.53 -8.92 -9.40
C ALA A 102 23.22 -7.62 -9.86
N SER A 103 22.67 -6.87 -10.82
CA SER A 103 23.30 -5.64 -11.31
C SER A 103 22.38 -4.44 -11.07
N THR A 104 22.81 -3.57 -10.16
CA THR A 104 22.28 -2.21 -9.97
C THR A 104 23.02 -1.19 -10.84
N ASP A 105 23.83 -1.65 -11.81
CA ASP A 105 24.70 -0.80 -12.61
C ASP A 105 23.89 0.30 -13.32
N GLY A 106 24.32 1.54 -13.14
CA GLY A 106 23.67 2.73 -13.69
C GLY A 106 22.39 3.18 -12.99
N LEU A 107 21.77 2.37 -12.11
CA LEU A 107 20.57 2.77 -11.37
C LEU A 107 20.88 3.86 -10.34
N ALA A 108 22.02 3.79 -9.66
CA ALA A 108 22.47 4.85 -8.76
C ALA A 108 22.59 6.20 -9.49
N SER A 109 23.17 6.19 -10.70
CA SER A 109 23.29 7.38 -11.55
C SER A 109 21.95 7.91 -12.08
N LEU A 110 20.93 7.05 -12.22
CA LEU A 110 19.57 7.51 -12.49
C LEU A 110 18.97 8.20 -11.26
N ALA A 111 19.16 7.63 -10.07
CA ALA A 111 18.67 8.18 -8.82
C ALA A 111 19.32 9.54 -8.48
N GLU A 112 20.61 9.73 -8.79
CA GLU A 112 21.33 11.00 -8.58
C GLU A 112 20.74 12.18 -9.38
N LYS A 113 20.02 11.92 -10.47
CA LYS A 113 19.38 12.94 -11.30
C LYS A 113 18.03 13.40 -10.75
N ILE A 114 17.55 12.80 -9.66
CA ILE A 114 16.23 13.10 -9.10
C ILE A 114 16.34 14.36 -8.24
N GLU A 115 15.71 15.44 -8.71
CA GLU A 115 15.56 16.67 -7.95
C GLU A 115 14.33 16.59 -7.03
N ALA A 116 14.58 16.60 -5.73
CA ALA A 116 13.53 16.54 -4.71
C ALA A 116 13.46 17.85 -3.89
N PRO A 117 12.27 18.41 -3.64
CA PRO A 117 12.08 19.52 -2.72
C PRO A 117 12.55 19.17 -1.30
N GLU A 118 12.88 20.19 -0.49
CA GLU A 118 13.35 19.97 0.88
C GLU A 118 12.38 19.12 1.70
N ARG A 119 11.07 19.29 1.50
CA ARG A 119 10.03 18.53 2.18
C ARG A 119 9.11 17.86 1.18
N ILE A 120 8.89 16.57 1.36
CA ILE A 120 7.91 15.78 0.62
C ILE A 120 7.08 14.94 1.59
N GLY A 121 5.79 14.78 1.27
CA GLY A 121 4.89 13.94 2.06
C GLY A 121 4.88 12.52 1.52
N ILE A 122 5.34 11.56 2.33
CA ILE A 122 5.29 10.13 2.00
C ILE A 122 4.17 9.44 2.75
N SER A 123 3.64 8.36 2.17
CA SER A 123 2.63 7.51 2.79
C SER A 123 3.03 6.06 2.55
N PRO A 124 3.28 5.27 3.60
CA PRO A 124 3.66 3.87 3.44
C PRO A 124 2.68 3.10 2.56
N PRO A 125 3.14 2.44 1.49
CA PRO A 125 2.27 1.61 0.67
C PRO A 125 1.75 0.44 1.51
N GLU A 126 0.44 0.41 1.72
CA GLU A 126 -0.19 -0.49 2.69
C GLU A 126 -0.03 -1.96 2.30
N GLY A 127 -0.22 -2.30 1.03
CA GLY A 127 -0.01 -3.65 0.50
C GLY A 127 1.35 -4.23 0.83
N PHE A 128 2.41 -3.43 0.66
CA PHE A 128 3.79 -3.85 0.94
C PHE A 128 4.10 -3.90 2.43
N THR A 129 3.41 -3.07 3.23
CA THR A 129 3.67 -2.95 4.67
C THR A 129 2.85 -3.93 5.49
N TYR A 130 1.57 -4.12 5.15
CA TYR A 130 0.57 -4.83 5.96
C TYR A 130 0.04 -6.12 5.34
N TYR A 131 -0.16 -6.16 4.03
CA TYR A 131 -0.96 -7.23 3.40
C TYR A 131 -0.13 -8.27 2.64
N ALA A 132 1.20 -8.17 2.70
CA ALA A 132 2.14 -9.04 1.98
C ALA A 132 1.89 -9.10 0.47
N LEU A 133 1.41 -8.00 -0.11
CA LEU A 133 1.28 -7.88 -1.55
C LEU A 133 2.67 -7.87 -2.17
N HIS A 134 2.99 -8.84 -3.02
CA HIS A 134 4.28 -8.86 -3.69
C HIS A 134 4.15 -8.13 -5.05
N PRO A 135 5.02 -7.18 -5.42
CA PRO A 135 4.90 -6.49 -6.71
C PRO A 135 4.83 -7.43 -7.92
N LEU A 136 5.62 -8.51 -7.93
CA LEU A 136 5.58 -9.54 -8.99
C LEU A 136 4.27 -10.34 -9.06
N ASP A 137 3.35 -10.22 -8.09
CA ASP A 137 1.99 -10.75 -8.24
C ASP A 137 1.27 -10.06 -9.42
N PHE A 138 1.55 -8.78 -9.68
CA PHE A 138 1.01 -8.04 -10.83
C PHE A 138 1.69 -8.41 -12.15
N ALA A 139 2.99 -8.76 -12.13
CA ALA A 139 3.66 -9.28 -13.33
C ALA A 139 2.98 -10.57 -13.83
N ARG A 140 2.58 -11.46 -12.90
CA ARG A 140 1.86 -12.70 -13.23
C ARG A 140 0.45 -12.47 -13.76
N VAL A 141 -0.23 -11.39 -13.38
CA VAL A 141 -1.57 -11.10 -13.91
C VAL A 141 -1.53 -10.85 -15.41
N VAL A 142 -0.41 -10.35 -15.95
CA VAL A 142 -0.26 -10.07 -17.38
C VAL A 142 -0.52 -11.31 -18.24
N GLU A 143 -0.15 -12.51 -17.78
CA GLU A 143 -0.43 -13.79 -18.46
C GLU A 143 -1.94 -14.08 -18.62
N ARG A 144 -2.78 -13.44 -17.82
CA ARG A 144 -4.24 -13.59 -17.86
C ARG A 144 -4.94 -12.44 -18.58
N ILE A 145 -4.19 -11.44 -19.04
CA ILE A 145 -4.76 -10.33 -19.80
C ILE A 145 -5.05 -10.83 -21.22
N PRO A 146 -6.29 -10.67 -21.72
CA PRO A 146 -6.64 -11.08 -23.07
C PRO A 146 -5.67 -10.53 -24.12
N GLU A 147 -5.34 -11.35 -25.12
CA GLU A 147 -4.48 -10.96 -26.25
C GLU A 147 -5.28 -10.17 -27.31
N SER A 148 -6.15 -9.26 -26.86
CA SER A 148 -7.00 -8.44 -27.72
C SER A 148 -6.30 -7.17 -28.22
N SER A 149 -5.13 -6.82 -27.69
CA SER A 149 -4.32 -5.70 -28.17
C SER A 149 -2.82 -5.96 -28.06
N GLU A 150 -2.07 -5.36 -28.97
CA GLU A 150 -0.60 -5.31 -28.95
C GLU A 150 -0.08 -4.10 -28.15
N THR A 151 -0.95 -3.11 -27.87
CA THR A 151 -0.60 -1.86 -27.20
C THR A 151 -1.41 -1.65 -25.93
N TYR A 152 -0.74 -1.28 -24.85
CA TYR A 152 -1.32 -1.11 -23.53
C TYR A 152 -0.96 0.22 -22.89
N ALA A 153 -1.98 0.88 -22.35
CA ALA A 153 -1.90 2.12 -21.61
C ALA A 153 -2.14 1.83 -20.12
N VAL A 154 -1.08 1.82 -19.31
CA VAL A 154 -1.19 1.45 -17.90
C VAL A 154 -1.30 2.71 -17.03
N ILE A 155 -2.32 2.79 -16.19
CA ILE A 155 -2.54 3.90 -15.26
C ILE A 155 -2.42 3.36 -13.84
N GLY A 156 -1.33 3.73 -13.17
CA GLY A 156 -1.12 3.43 -11.75
C GLY A 156 -1.87 4.43 -10.87
N ILE A 157 -2.70 3.93 -9.95
CA ILE A 157 -3.35 4.80 -8.98
C ILE A 157 -2.44 4.98 -7.77
N ARG A 158 -2.06 6.23 -7.50
CA ARG A 158 -1.19 6.56 -6.36
C ARG A 158 -1.92 6.27 -5.04
N SER A 159 -1.24 5.72 -4.04
CA SER A 159 0.23 5.65 -3.91
C SER A 159 0.86 4.39 -4.50
N ILE A 160 0.52 3.20 -3.97
CA ILE A 160 1.18 1.93 -4.31
C ILE A 160 1.15 1.59 -5.82
N GLY A 161 0.16 2.09 -6.56
CA GLY A 161 0.07 1.94 -8.01
C GLY A 161 1.25 2.49 -8.80
N THR A 162 2.10 3.37 -8.25
CA THR A 162 3.38 3.75 -8.91
C THR A 162 4.27 2.53 -9.14
N THR A 163 4.46 1.72 -8.10
CA THR A 163 5.27 0.50 -8.15
C THR A 163 4.58 -0.57 -8.99
N LEU A 164 3.28 -0.78 -8.76
CA LEU A 164 2.53 -1.87 -9.39
C LEU A 164 2.38 -1.63 -10.90
N SER A 165 2.15 -0.38 -11.33
CA SER A 165 2.08 -0.06 -12.76
C SER A 165 3.42 -0.22 -13.46
N ALA A 166 4.54 0.14 -12.83
CA ALA A 166 5.88 -0.08 -13.37
C ALA A 166 6.17 -1.58 -13.61
N VAL A 167 5.84 -2.42 -12.63
CA VAL A 167 5.99 -3.89 -12.76
C VAL A 167 5.07 -4.45 -13.85
N THR A 168 3.83 -3.95 -13.94
CA THR A 168 2.86 -4.38 -14.96
C THR A 168 3.35 -4.03 -16.37
N VAL A 169 3.80 -2.78 -16.61
CA VAL A 169 4.40 -2.35 -17.88
C VAL A 169 5.61 -3.20 -18.24
N SER A 170 6.47 -3.47 -17.26
CA SER A 170 7.67 -4.27 -17.49
C SER A 170 7.33 -5.70 -17.93
N ALA A 171 6.35 -6.33 -17.28
CA ALA A 171 5.88 -7.66 -17.63
C ALA A 171 5.25 -7.69 -19.04
N LEU A 172 4.41 -6.71 -19.37
CA LEU A 172 3.87 -6.55 -20.74
C LEU A 172 4.98 -6.47 -21.79
N LYS A 173 5.99 -5.62 -21.56
CA LYS A 173 7.14 -5.47 -22.47
C LYS A 173 7.95 -6.76 -22.61
N SER A 174 8.11 -7.53 -21.54
CA SER A 174 8.80 -8.82 -21.59
C SER A 174 8.08 -9.88 -22.43
N GLN A 175 6.76 -9.73 -22.61
CA GLN A 175 5.95 -10.57 -23.51
C GLN A 175 5.88 -10.02 -24.95
N GLY A 176 6.72 -9.03 -25.29
CA GLY A 176 6.75 -8.42 -26.62
C GLY A 176 5.66 -7.38 -26.88
N ARG A 177 4.79 -7.09 -25.90
CA ARG A 177 3.71 -6.10 -26.02
C ARG A 177 4.25 -4.69 -25.87
N THR A 178 3.63 -3.72 -26.55
CA THR A 178 3.97 -2.31 -26.37
C THR A 178 3.21 -1.76 -25.17
N ALA A 179 3.91 -1.17 -24.20
CA ALA A 179 3.26 -0.58 -23.03
C ALA A 179 3.93 0.71 -22.57
N ALA A 180 3.11 1.65 -22.12
CA ALA A 180 3.54 2.88 -21.44
C ALA A 180 2.67 3.10 -20.20
N ARG A 181 3.15 3.92 -19.25
CA ARG A 181 2.36 4.27 -18.07
C ARG A 181 2.36 5.75 -17.73
N ILE A 182 1.28 6.13 -17.06
CA ILE A 182 1.16 7.33 -16.24
C ILE A 182 0.67 6.95 -14.84
N THR A 183 0.66 7.90 -13.91
CA THR A 183 0.07 7.71 -12.58
C THR A 183 -0.87 8.85 -12.22
N VAL A 184 -1.95 8.53 -11.49
CA VAL A 184 -3.01 9.48 -11.12
C VAL A 184 -3.26 9.47 -9.63
N ARG A 185 -3.80 10.57 -9.10
CA ARG A 185 -4.17 10.68 -7.69
C ARG A 185 -5.64 11.10 -7.59
N PRO A 186 -6.56 10.15 -7.35
CA PRO A 186 -7.94 10.50 -7.04
C PRO A 186 -8.02 11.35 -5.76
N VAL A 187 -8.82 12.41 -5.80
CA VAL A 187 -8.99 13.39 -4.72
C VAL A 187 -10.41 13.32 -4.14
N GLY A 188 -10.72 14.16 -3.15
CA GLY A 188 -12.04 14.21 -2.52
C GLY A 188 -12.25 13.18 -1.40
N HIS A 189 -13.52 12.95 -1.05
CA HIS A 189 -13.91 12.09 0.06
C HIS A 189 -13.58 10.61 -0.24
N PRO A 190 -13.12 9.80 0.73
CA PRO A 190 -12.76 8.40 0.47
C PRO A 190 -13.87 7.54 -0.15
N TYR A 191 -15.14 7.91 0.04
CA TYR A 191 -16.29 7.18 -0.53
C TYR A 191 -16.89 7.85 -1.78
N ALA A 192 -16.36 9.00 -2.18
CA ALA A 192 -16.79 9.78 -3.35
C ALA A 192 -15.56 10.46 -3.96
N ARG A 193 -14.62 9.63 -4.42
CA ARG A 193 -13.39 10.10 -5.08
C ARG A 193 -13.72 10.68 -6.44
N THR A 194 -12.94 11.66 -6.87
CA THR A 194 -12.95 12.21 -8.22
C THR A 194 -11.54 12.16 -8.79
N THR A 195 -11.43 12.05 -10.12
CA THR A 195 -10.15 12.09 -10.83
C THR A 195 -10.23 13.14 -11.92
N GLU A 196 -9.24 14.01 -11.95
CA GLU A 196 -9.04 14.98 -13.03
C GLU A 196 -7.66 14.69 -13.63
N PHE A 197 -7.60 14.55 -14.96
CA PHE A 197 -6.36 14.37 -15.67
C PHE A 197 -5.73 15.73 -15.96
N SER A 198 -4.40 15.82 -15.89
CA SER A 198 -3.71 17.04 -16.35
C SER A 198 -3.77 17.14 -17.89
N PRO A 199 -3.55 18.33 -18.47
CA PRO A 199 -3.49 18.48 -19.92
C PRO A 199 -2.44 17.57 -20.59
N GLU A 200 -1.33 17.24 -19.92
CA GLU A 200 -0.36 16.25 -20.43
C GLU A 200 -0.94 14.83 -20.44
N GLN A 201 -1.68 14.48 -19.40
CA GLN A 201 -2.29 13.16 -19.28
C GLN A 201 -3.43 12.97 -20.28
N GLU A 202 -4.26 13.99 -20.49
CA GLU A 202 -5.29 13.97 -21.54
C GLU A 202 -4.68 13.76 -22.93
N ARG A 203 -3.60 14.50 -23.25
CA ARG A 203 -2.85 14.31 -24.50
C ARG A 203 -2.31 12.89 -24.62
N TRP A 204 -1.71 12.36 -23.54
CA TRP A 204 -1.19 11.00 -23.52
C TRP A 204 -2.31 9.96 -23.73
N ILE A 205 -3.48 10.14 -23.10
CA ILE A 205 -4.66 9.25 -23.27
C ILE A 205 -5.14 9.28 -24.72
N ALA A 206 -5.25 10.47 -25.32
CA ALA A 206 -5.65 10.62 -26.73
C ALA A 206 -4.66 9.94 -27.69
N GLU A 207 -3.35 10.07 -27.43
CA GLU A 207 -2.30 9.35 -28.16
C GLU A 207 -2.47 7.83 -28.02
N GLN A 208 -2.72 7.31 -26.82
CA GLN A 208 -2.93 5.87 -26.63
C GLN A 208 -4.21 5.37 -27.34
N LEU A 209 -5.28 6.15 -27.35
CA LEU A 209 -6.51 5.85 -28.09
C LEU A 209 -6.24 5.76 -29.60
N SER A 210 -5.45 6.69 -30.16
CA SER A 210 -5.08 6.66 -31.59
C SER A 210 -4.32 5.38 -31.98
N ARG A 211 -3.66 4.75 -31.01
CA ARG A 211 -2.91 3.49 -31.15
C ARG A 211 -3.74 2.26 -30.83
N SER A 212 -5.04 2.42 -30.60
CA SER A 212 -5.95 1.35 -30.17
C SER A 212 -5.46 0.61 -28.91
N ALA A 213 -4.88 1.35 -27.97
CA ALA A 213 -4.41 0.77 -26.72
C ALA A 213 -5.57 0.26 -25.86
N GLU A 214 -5.34 -0.85 -25.15
CA GLU A 214 -6.16 -1.22 -23.99
C GLU A 214 -5.66 -0.52 -22.73
N PHE A 215 -6.58 -0.07 -21.89
CA PHE A 215 -6.28 0.68 -20.68
C PHE A 215 -6.29 -0.24 -19.47
N LEU A 216 -5.17 -0.28 -18.73
CA LEU A 216 -5.05 -1.05 -17.49
C LEU A 216 -5.03 -0.11 -16.30
N LEU A 217 -6.02 -0.20 -15.42
CA LEU A 217 -6.02 0.51 -14.15
C LEU A 217 -5.40 -0.37 -13.07
N VAL A 218 -4.31 0.08 -12.45
CA VAL A 218 -3.52 -0.74 -11.53
C VAL A 218 -3.45 -0.09 -10.15
N ASP A 219 -3.96 -0.81 -9.14
CA ASP A 219 -3.85 -0.44 -7.73
C ASP A 219 -3.95 -1.70 -6.85
N GLU A 220 -3.74 -1.58 -5.53
CA GLU A 220 -4.01 -2.65 -4.58
C GLU A 220 -5.50 -2.99 -4.49
N GLY A 221 -6.39 -2.00 -4.64
CA GLY A 221 -7.81 -2.11 -4.31
C GLY A 221 -8.64 -3.15 -5.09
N PRO A 222 -9.98 -3.07 -5.00
CA PRO A 222 -10.74 -2.00 -4.36
C PRO A 222 -10.72 -2.06 -2.83
N GLY A 223 -10.69 -0.87 -2.21
CA GLY A 223 -10.98 -0.68 -0.80
C GLY A 223 -12.49 -0.77 -0.51
N ARG A 224 -12.91 -0.44 0.73
CA ARG A 224 -14.31 -0.56 1.17
C ARG A 224 -15.33 0.13 0.26
N SER A 225 -15.00 1.28 -0.31
CA SER A 225 -15.91 2.05 -1.16
C SER A 225 -15.84 1.66 -2.63
N GLY A 226 -14.67 1.22 -3.13
CA GLY A 226 -14.40 1.07 -4.56
C GLY A 226 -14.39 2.38 -5.37
N SER A 227 -14.59 3.54 -4.73
CA SER A 227 -14.72 4.85 -5.40
C SER A 227 -13.45 5.27 -6.15
N THR A 228 -12.27 4.86 -5.66
CA THR A 228 -10.98 5.21 -6.28
C THR A 228 -10.86 4.69 -7.71
N PHE A 229 -11.19 3.41 -7.95
CA PHE A 229 -11.18 2.86 -9.31
C PHE A 229 -12.29 3.50 -10.16
N LEU A 230 -13.51 3.57 -9.63
CA LEU A 230 -14.64 4.17 -10.33
C LEU A 230 -14.34 5.58 -10.82
N SER A 231 -13.71 6.41 -9.99
CA SER A 231 -13.42 7.79 -10.38
C SER A 231 -12.43 7.89 -11.55
N VAL A 232 -11.49 6.94 -11.67
CA VAL A 232 -10.54 6.93 -12.79
C VAL A 232 -11.23 6.39 -14.05
N VAL A 233 -12.05 5.34 -13.92
CA VAL A 233 -12.87 4.80 -15.02
C VAL A 233 -13.75 5.90 -15.61
N GLU A 234 -14.50 6.61 -14.77
CA GLU A 234 -15.44 7.65 -15.20
C GLU A 234 -14.70 8.84 -15.85
N ALA A 235 -13.53 9.20 -15.33
CA ALA A 235 -12.69 10.22 -15.96
C ALA A 235 -12.18 9.78 -17.35
N LEU A 236 -11.87 8.49 -17.55
CA LEU A 236 -11.50 7.95 -18.86
C LEU A 236 -12.69 7.91 -19.82
N GLU A 237 -13.88 7.54 -19.35
CA GLU A 237 -15.12 7.56 -20.14
C GLU A 237 -15.45 8.99 -20.63
N CYS A 238 -15.24 10.02 -19.78
CA CYS A 238 -15.35 11.43 -20.18
C CYS A 238 -14.36 11.84 -21.28
N LEU A 239 -13.22 11.15 -21.39
CA LEU A 239 -12.22 11.32 -22.46
C LEU A 239 -12.45 10.34 -23.64
N CYS A 240 -13.67 9.79 -23.74
CA CYS A 240 -14.09 8.88 -24.81
C CYS A 240 -13.32 7.55 -24.87
N VAL A 241 -12.71 7.11 -23.76
CA VAL A 241 -12.17 5.75 -23.68
C VAL A 241 -13.33 4.77 -23.55
N PRO A 242 -13.51 3.81 -24.49
CA PRO A 242 -14.59 2.84 -24.40
C PRO A 242 -14.42 1.93 -23.17
N ARG A 243 -15.51 1.72 -22.44
CA ARG A 243 -15.53 0.97 -21.18
C ARG A 243 -14.99 -0.46 -21.34
N GLU A 244 -15.31 -1.11 -22.46
CA GLU A 244 -14.85 -2.44 -22.83
C GLU A 244 -13.32 -2.55 -23.03
N ARG A 245 -12.64 -1.42 -23.25
CA ARG A 245 -11.18 -1.34 -23.34
C ARG A 245 -10.50 -1.05 -22.00
N ILE A 246 -11.26 -0.94 -20.92
CA ILE A 246 -10.74 -0.69 -19.58
C ILE A 246 -10.72 -2.00 -18.79
N ILE A 247 -9.51 -2.44 -18.43
CA ILE A 247 -9.26 -3.59 -17.57
C ILE A 247 -8.73 -3.08 -16.23
N ILE A 248 -9.37 -3.47 -15.15
CA ILE A 248 -8.96 -3.12 -13.80
C ILE A 248 -8.18 -4.29 -13.21
N VAL A 249 -6.99 -4.02 -12.66
CA VAL A 249 -6.15 -5.00 -12.00
C VAL A 249 -5.99 -4.62 -10.54
N GLY A 250 -6.37 -5.54 -9.65
CA GLY A 250 -6.27 -5.36 -8.21
C GLY A 250 -5.74 -6.59 -7.47
N SER A 251 -5.54 -6.46 -6.16
CA SER A 251 -4.82 -7.49 -5.38
C SER A 251 -5.68 -8.66 -4.90
N ARG A 252 -7.01 -8.57 -5.00
CA ARG A 252 -7.94 -9.54 -4.41
C ARG A 252 -9.31 -9.52 -5.07
N GLU A 253 -9.99 -10.65 -5.05
CA GLU A 253 -11.42 -10.69 -5.37
C GLU A 253 -12.25 -9.85 -4.40
N PHE A 254 -13.37 -9.32 -4.90
CA PHE A 254 -14.33 -8.56 -4.11
C PHE A 254 -15.74 -8.73 -4.67
N ASP A 255 -16.73 -8.36 -3.86
CA ASP A 255 -18.14 -8.32 -4.25
C ASP A 255 -18.55 -6.86 -4.51
N PRO A 256 -18.85 -6.46 -5.76
CA PRO A 256 -19.27 -5.10 -6.09
C PRO A 256 -20.50 -4.62 -5.31
N GLU A 257 -21.40 -5.53 -4.92
CA GLU A 257 -22.63 -5.18 -4.18
C GLU A 257 -22.35 -4.83 -2.70
N ARG A 258 -21.15 -5.14 -2.20
CA ARG A 258 -20.71 -4.78 -0.85
C ARG A 258 -19.96 -3.45 -0.77
N LEU A 259 -19.72 -2.81 -1.91
CA LEU A 259 -19.01 -1.54 -1.96
C LEU A 259 -19.87 -0.40 -1.42
N CYS A 260 -19.26 0.47 -0.61
CA CYS A 260 -19.99 1.53 0.09
C CYS A 260 -20.12 2.85 -0.70
N ALA A 261 -19.54 2.98 -1.89
CA ALA A 261 -19.75 4.18 -2.70
C ALA A 261 -21.18 4.21 -3.27
N GLU A 262 -21.68 5.41 -3.52
CA GLU A 262 -23.02 5.58 -4.07
C GLU A 262 -23.18 4.83 -5.40
N ASN A 263 -24.21 4.00 -5.47
CA ASN A 263 -24.56 3.16 -6.63
C ASN A 263 -23.38 2.30 -7.15
N ALA A 264 -22.44 1.91 -6.28
CA ALA A 264 -21.22 1.20 -6.67
C ALA A 264 -21.50 -0.06 -7.50
N GLY A 265 -22.38 -0.96 -7.05
CA GLY A 265 -22.70 -2.19 -7.79
C GLY A 265 -23.12 -1.92 -9.24
N THR A 266 -24.03 -0.96 -9.45
CA THR A 266 -24.44 -0.52 -10.79
C THR A 266 -23.29 0.10 -11.58
N ARG A 267 -22.49 0.98 -10.95
CA ARG A 267 -21.35 1.64 -11.58
C ARG A 267 -20.20 0.69 -11.91
N TRP A 268 -20.10 -0.45 -11.24
CA TRP A 268 -19.12 -1.49 -11.53
C TRP A 268 -19.57 -2.46 -12.63
N ARG A 269 -20.87 -2.50 -12.94
CA ARG A 269 -21.43 -3.44 -13.93
C ARG A 269 -20.73 -3.29 -15.29
N GLY A 270 -20.34 -4.41 -15.88
CA GLY A 270 -19.69 -4.45 -17.20
C GLY A 270 -18.23 -4.02 -17.21
N LEU A 271 -17.59 -3.74 -16.07
CA LEU A 271 -16.14 -3.55 -16.01
C LEU A 271 -15.43 -4.89 -15.96
N HIS A 272 -14.30 -4.97 -16.66
CA HIS A 272 -13.41 -6.13 -16.59
C HIS A 272 -12.47 -5.99 -15.40
N TYR A 273 -12.52 -6.93 -14.46
CA TYR A 273 -11.65 -6.96 -13.29
C TYR A 273 -10.81 -8.23 -13.25
N LEU A 274 -9.52 -8.09 -12.96
CA LEU A 274 -8.59 -9.17 -12.75
C LEU A 274 -7.93 -9.02 -11.37
N SER A 275 -8.12 -10.00 -10.50
CA SER A 275 -7.37 -10.11 -9.26
C SER A 275 -6.02 -10.79 -9.48
N THR A 276 -5.01 -10.37 -8.72
CA THR A 276 -3.77 -11.14 -8.57
C THR A 276 -4.02 -12.45 -7.82
N ILE A 277 -3.11 -13.40 -8.00
CA ILE A 277 -3.01 -14.57 -7.13
C ILE A 277 -1.86 -14.29 -6.17
N PRO A 278 -2.13 -14.04 -4.87
CA PRO A 278 -1.08 -13.69 -3.93
C PRO A 278 -0.07 -14.83 -3.78
N SER A 279 1.20 -14.59 -4.11
CA SER A 279 2.25 -15.61 -3.98
C SER A 279 2.44 -16.12 -2.56
N VAL A 280 2.11 -15.30 -1.56
CA VAL A 280 2.10 -15.73 -0.17
C VAL A 280 1.12 -16.89 0.05
N SER A 281 -0.06 -16.85 -0.56
CA SER A 281 -1.06 -17.92 -0.45
C SER A 281 -0.58 -19.20 -1.09
N THR A 282 0.04 -19.13 -2.28
CA THR A 282 0.62 -20.30 -2.94
C THR A 282 1.77 -20.90 -2.13
N ARG A 283 2.63 -20.06 -1.56
CA ARG A 283 3.81 -20.49 -0.78
C ARG A 283 3.42 -21.17 0.53
N PHE A 284 2.34 -20.75 1.15
CA PHE A 284 1.86 -21.23 2.45
C PHE A 284 0.59 -22.06 2.34
N VAL A 285 0.33 -22.67 1.18
CA VAL A 285 -0.89 -23.44 0.90
C VAL A 285 -1.10 -24.60 1.90
N ASP A 286 -0.02 -25.28 2.29
CA ASP A 286 -0.08 -26.39 3.25
C ASP A 286 0.05 -25.94 4.72
N PHE A 287 0.16 -24.64 4.97
CA PHE A 287 0.39 -24.10 6.30
C PHE A 287 -0.93 -23.67 6.94
N SER A 288 -1.03 -23.81 8.26
CA SER A 288 -2.17 -23.26 8.98
C SER A 288 -2.07 -21.74 9.04
N TYR A 289 -3.10 -21.05 8.53
CA TYR A 289 -3.22 -19.60 8.68
C TYR A 289 -3.51 -19.24 10.14
N LEU A 290 -2.79 -18.24 10.66
CA LEU A 290 -2.87 -17.77 12.05
C LEU A 290 -3.18 -16.27 12.17
N GLY A 291 -3.38 -15.56 11.05
CA GLY A 291 -3.70 -14.13 11.07
C GLY A 291 -5.15 -13.88 11.51
N GLY A 292 -5.55 -12.61 11.63
CA GLY A 292 -6.92 -12.25 11.99
C GLY A 292 -7.37 -12.77 13.37
N GLY A 293 -6.43 -13.02 14.29
CA GLY A 293 -6.72 -13.58 15.60
C GLY A 293 -6.88 -15.10 15.64
N ASP A 294 -6.73 -15.82 14.51
CA ASP A 294 -6.88 -17.29 14.45
C ASP A 294 -5.83 -18.03 15.29
N TRP A 295 -4.66 -17.42 15.52
CA TRP A 295 -3.64 -17.95 16.41
C TRP A 295 -4.19 -18.36 17.79
N ARG A 296 -5.23 -17.68 18.30
CA ARG A 296 -5.85 -18.00 19.59
C ARG A 296 -6.42 -19.42 19.62
N LYS A 297 -6.97 -19.91 18.50
CA LYS A 297 -7.49 -21.29 18.37
C LYS A 297 -6.42 -22.36 18.54
N TYR A 298 -5.18 -22.04 18.16
CA TYR A 298 -4.07 -22.99 18.19
C TYR A 298 -3.35 -23.02 19.53
N PHE A 299 -3.41 -21.91 20.27
CA PHE A 299 -2.56 -21.68 21.44
C PHE A 299 -3.36 -21.47 22.73
N LEU A 300 -4.66 -21.22 22.64
CA LEU A 300 -5.57 -21.04 23.77
C LEU A 300 -6.76 -21.97 23.61
N VAL A 301 -6.88 -22.94 24.52
CA VAL A 301 -7.87 -24.03 24.44
C VAL A 301 -9.32 -23.54 24.57
N GLN A 302 -9.53 -22.49 25.36
CA GLN A 302 -10.86 -22.01 25.73
C GLN A 302 -11.07 -20.59 25.19
N GLU A 303 -12.14 -20.39 24.43
CA GLU A 303 -12.46 -19.09 23.82
C GLU A 303 -12.65 -17.97 24.85
N HIS A 304 -13.21 -18.28 26.03
CA HIS A 304 -13.37 -17.29 27.10
C HIS A 304 -12.04 -16.77 27.67
N ASN A 305 -10.91 -17.43 27.37
CA ASN A 305 -9.56 -16.98 27.77
C ASN A 305 -8.84 -16.24 26.65
N TRP A 306 -9.49 -16.01 25.52
CA TRP A 306 -8.89 -15.30 24.40
C TRP A 306 -8.70 -13.84 24.76
N PRO A 307 -7.47 -13.30 24.64
CA PRO A 307 -7.29 -11.87 24.80
C PRO A 307 -8.00 -11.14 23.67
N GLU A 308 -8.45 -9.94 23.98
CA GLU A 308 -8.92 -8.99 22.97
C GLU A 308 -7.81 -8.73 21.96
N SER A 309 -8.17 -8.71 20.68
CA SER A 309 -7.23 -8.44 19.58
C SER A 309 -7.90 -7.60 18.50
N TRP A 310 -7.14 -6.64 17.98
CA TRP A 310 -7.50 -5.88 16.79
C TRP A 310 -7.24 -6.72 15.54
N THR A 311 -8.10 -7.72 15.31
CA THR A 311 -7.92 -8.74 14.26
C THR A 311 -7.79 -8.13 12.86
N GLN A 312 -8.40 -6.98 12.61
CA GLN A 312 -8.36 -6.27 11.32
C GLN A 312 -6.99 -5.65 10.99
N THR A 313 -6.12 -5.42 11.98
CA THR A 313 -4.79 -4.84 11.78
C THR A 313 -3.66 -5.86 11.97
N GLU A 314 -4.01 -7.13 12.22
CA GLU A 314 -3.03 -8.17 12.41
C GLU A 314 -2.29 -8.52 11.10
N ARG A 315 -0.96 -8.60 11.20
CA ARG A 315 -0.10 -9.15 10.14
C ARG A 315 -0.47 -10.60 9.82
N LEU A 316 -0.21 -11.00 8.57
CA LEU A 316 -0.27 -12.40 8.15
C LEU A 316 0.69 -13.26 8.97
N LYS A 317 0.20 -14.42 9.38
CA LYS A 317 0.92 -15.41 10.18
C LYS A 317 0.60 -16.80 9.69
N PHE A 318 1.60 -17.68 9.68
CA PHE A 318 1.45 -19.07 9.25
C PHE A 318 2.21 -20.00 10.18
N LEU A 319 1.67 -21.19 10.41
CA LEU A 319 2.31 -22.27 11.16
C LEU A 319 2.61 -23.43 10.22
N SER A 320 3.85 -23.95 10.29
CA SER A 320 4.24 -25.11 9.49
C SER A 320 3.42 -26.36 9.83
N PRO A 321 3.28 -27.31 8.88
CA PRO A 321 2.56 -28.58 9.12
C PRO A 321 3.07 -29.36 10.34
N ASP A 322 4.40 -29.40 10.52
CA ASP A 322 5.08 -30.02 11.67
C ASP A 322 4.99 -29.20 12.97
N ARG A 323 4.40 -28.00 12.87
CA ARG A 323 4.22 -26.98 13.91
C ARG A 323 5.52 -26.51 14.58
N GLN A 324 6.68 -26.77 13.97
CA GLN A 324 7.98 -26.37 14.51
C GLN A 324 8.31 -24.90 14.20
N MET A 325 7.66 -24.32 13.18
CA MET A 325 8.05 -23.05 12.60
C MET A 325 6.85 -22.12 12.49
N PHE A 326 7.00 -20.93 13.05
CA PHE A 326 6.03 -19.85 12.96
C PHE A 326 6.57 -18.75 12.04
N PHE A 327 5.78 -18.36 11.05
CA PHE A 327 6.11 -17.33 10.09
C PHE A 327 5.22 -16.12 10.32
N LYS A 328 5.82 -14.93 10.45
CA LYS A 328 5.10 -13.65 10.53
C LYS A 328 5.61 -12.71 9.45
N PHE A 329 4.68 -12.10 8.72
CA PHE A 329 4.99 -11.03 7.78
C PHE A 329 5.22 -9.72 8.52
N GLU A 330 6.33 -9.04 8.21
CA GLU A 330 6.70 -7.78 8.86
C GLU A 330 6.69 -6.57 7.92
N GLY A 331 6.43 -6.79 6.64
CA GLY A 331 6.56 -5.78 5.60
C GLY A 331 7.67 -6.10 4.61
N MET A 332 7.64 -5.41 3.48
CA MET A 332 8.71 -5.35 2.48
C MET A 332 9.35 -3.95 2.49
N GLY A 333 10.51 -3.79 1.85
CA GLY A 333 11.18 -2.50 1.78
C GLY A 333 11.78 -2.03 3.12
N PRO A 334 12.13 -0.74 3.21
CA PRO A 334 12.74 -0.14 4.40
C PRO A 334 11.92 -0.35 5.68
N ILE A 335 10.59 -0.19 5.61
CA ILE A 335 9.69 -0.37 6.77
C ILE A 335 9.75 -1.81 7.30
N GLY A 336 9.72 -2.80 6.40
CA GLY A 336 9.87 -4.21 6.79
C GLY A 336 11.22 -4.53 7.41
N SER A 337 12.26 -3.75 7.11
CA SER A 337 13.59 -3.87 7.72
C SER A 337 13.59 -3.31 9.14
N GLU A 338 13.05 -2.10 9.35
CA GLU A 338 12.93 -1.47 10.68
C GLU A 338 12.11 -2.33 11.66
N VAL A 339 10.97 -2.87 11.20
CA VAL A 339 10.12 -3.76 12.02
C VAL A 339 10.88 -5.02 12.42
N ARG A 340 11.73 -5.55 11.53
CA ARG A 340 12.53 -6.75 11.79
C ARG A 340 13.67 -6.51 12.75
N GLU A 341 14.40 -5.41 12.60
CA GLU A 341 15.43 -5.01 13.55
C GLU A 341 14.86 -4.88 14.96
N ARG A 342 13.68 -4.25 15.07
CA ARG A 342 12.94 -4.18 16.34
C ARG A 342 12.58 -5.55 16.87
N ALA A 343 12.10 -6.46 16.02
CA ALA A 343 11.76 -7.82 16.43
C ALA A 343 13.00 -8.61 16.91
N PHE A 344 14.16 -8.43 16.26
CA PHE A 344 15.42 -9.02 16.74
C PHE A 344 15.87 -8.43 18.07
N ALA A 345 15.77 -7.11 18.24
CA ALA A 345 16.11 -6.46 19.51
C ALA A 345 15.21 -6.96 20.66
N LEU A 346 13.91 -7.10 20.41
CA LEU A 346 12.97 -7.67 21.39
C LEU A 346 13.27 -9.13 21.71
N ALA A 347 13.68 -9.92 20.72
CA ALA A 347 14.10 -11.31 20.93
C ALA A 347 15.39 -11.40 21.77
N ALA A 348 16.40 -10.60 21.44
CA ALA A 348 17.66 -10.53 22.17
C ALA A 348 17.46 -10.09 23.63
N ALA A 349 16.48 -9.21 23.87
CA ALA A 349 16.10 -8.76 25.21
C ALA A 349 15.15 -9.73 25.95
N GLY A 350 14.76 -10.85 25.35
CA GLY A 350 13.89 -11.86 25.98
C GLY A 350 12.39 -11.50 26.01
N PHE A 351 11.99 -10.40 25.39
CA PHE A 351 10.57 -10.01 25.24
C PHE A 351 9.86 -10.79 24.12
N SER A 352 10.62 -11.42 23.22
CA SER A 352 10.10 -12.37 22.23
C SER A 352 11.05 -13.56 22.07
N ARG A 353 10.64 -14.61 21.33
CA ARG A 353 11.46 -15.82 21.11
C ARG A 353 12.57 -15.58 20.09
N ASN A 354 13.51 -16.54 19.99
CA ASN A 354 14.56 -16.51 18.99
C ASN A 354 13.96 -16.39 17.58
N THR A 355 14.16 -15.22 17.00
CA THR A 355 13.76 -14.86 15.65
C THR A 355 14.97 -14.93 14.74
N PHE A 356 14.78 -15.46 13.53
CA PHE A 356 15.81 -15.42 12.48
C PHE A 356 15.16 -15.21 11.12
N THR A 357 15.95 -14.68 10.17
CA THR A 357 15.52 -14.57 8.78
C THR A 357 15.85 -15.86 8.05
N LYS A 358 14.89 -16.44 7.32
CA LYS A 358 15.20 -17.53 6.39
C LYS A 358 15.73 -16.91 5.09
N ALA A 359 16.91 -17.31 4.61
CA ALA A 359 17.58 -16.69 3.44
C ALA A 359 16.68 -16.53 2.20
N SER A 360 15.76 -17.46 1.98
CA SER A 360 14.73 -17.41 0.91
C SER A 360 13.57 -16.43 1.14
N CYS A 361 13.59 -15.63 2.22
CA CYS A 361 12.47 -14.78 2.62
C CYS A 361 12.94 -13.58 3.46
N LYS A 362 13.35 -12.51 2.78
CA LYS A 362 13.67 -11.21 3.42
C LYS A 362 12.45 -10.44 3.92
N SER A 363 11.22 -10.95 3.87
CA SER A 363 10.00 -10.26 4.36
C SER A 363 9.26 -11.00 5.49
N LEU A 364 9.75 -12.17 5.88
CA LEU A 364 9.20 -12.97 6.96
C LEU A 364 10.21 -13.14 8.08
N ILE A 365 9.73 -13.07 9.31
CA ILE A 365 10.46 -13.56 10.47
C ILE A 365 10.01 -14.98 10.76
N VAL A 366 10.99 -15.83 11.05
CA VAL A 366 10.76 -17.20 11.47
C VAL A 366 11.13 -17.33 12.94
N GLY A 367 10.19 -17.84 13.74
CA GLY A 367 10.48 -18.36 15.08
C GLY A 367 10.72 -19.86 15.02
N LYS A 368 11.79 -20.34 15.68
CA LYS A 368 12.03 -21.77 15.98
C LYS A 368 11.58 -22.08 17.40
N ASP A 369 11.29 -23.36 17.65
CA ASP A 369 10.95 -23.90 18.96
C ASP A 369 9.77 -23.17 19.60
N CYS A 370 8.65 -23.09 18.86
CA CYS A 370 7.43 -22.42 19.30
C CYS A 370 6.89 -23.06 20.60
N PRO A 371 7.02 -22.42 21.77
CA PRO A 371 6.53 -22.99 23.02
C PRO A 371 5.03 -22.73 23.21
N LEU A 372 4.32 -22.19 22.22
CA LEU A 372 2.87 -22.19 22.25
C LEU A 372 2.29 -23.62 22.09
N LEU A 373 3.13 -24.61 21.74
CA LEU A 373 2.84 -26.05 21.83
C LEU A 373 3.25 -26.69 23.16
N ARG A 374 3.89 -25.92 24.06
CA ARG A 374 4.15 -26.28 25.44
C ARG A 374 3.81 -25.07 26.30
N ILE A 375 2.50 -24.80 26.45
CA ILE A 375 2.01 -23.89 27.49
C ILE A 375 2.66 -24.34 28.81
N PRO A 376 3.59 -23.58 29.41
CA PRO A 376 3.91 -23.80 30.80
C PRO A 376 2.64 -23.39 31.53
N ARG A 377 2.11 -24.25 32.41
CA ARG A 377 1.09 -23.88 33.37
C ARG A 377 1.62 -22.72 34.22
N PHE A 378 1.54 -21.49 33.72
CA PHE A 378 1.87 -20.30 34.49
C PHE A 378 0.65 -19.95 35.34
N GLY A 379 0.49 -20.72 36.42
CA GLY A 379 -0.05 -20.18 37.65
C GLY A 379 1.06 -19.38 38.32
N ILE A 380 1.18 -18.09 38.01
CA ILE A 380 1.90 -17.15 38.86
C ILE A 380 0.95 -16.00 39.15
N PRO A 381 0.57 -15.78 40.43
CA PRO A 381 -0.23 -14.64 40.82
C PRO A 381 0.65 -13.38 40.74
N LEU A 382 0.23 -12.42 39.91
CA LEU A 382 0.78 -11.06 39.90
C LEU A 382 0.45 -10.37 41.24
N ARG A 383 1.35 -10.48 42.22
CA ARG A 383 1.40 -9.53 43.35
C ARG A 383 2.12 -8.27 42.88
N ILE A 384 1.34 -7.27 42.49
CA ILE A 384 1.80 -5.89 42.40
C ILE A 384 2.09 -5.44 43.84
N LYS A 385 3.36 -5.35 44.22
CA LYS A 385 3.75 -4.58 45.40
C LYS A 385 3.69 -3.11 45.01
N GLN A 386 2.60 -2.43 45.40
CA GLN A 386 2.64 -0.99 45.64
C GLN A 386 3.70 -0.73 46.71
N ARG A 387 4.64 0.17 46.41
CA ARG A 387 5.30 0.98 47.43
C ARG A 387 5.01 2.43 47.10
N LEU A 388 4.51 3.10 48.15
CA LEU A 388 4.28 4.53 48.30
C LEU A 388 5.50 5.36 47.85
#